data_AF-A0A6F9X2Z7-F1
#
_entry.id   AF-A0A6F9X2Z7-F1
#
_cell.length_a   1.000
_cell.length_b   1.000
_cell.length_c   1.000
_cell.angle_alpha   90.00
_cell.angle_beta   90.00
_cell.angle_gamma   90.00
#
_symmetry.space_group_name_H-M   'P 1'
#
loop_
_entity.id
_entity.type
_entity.pdbx_description
1 polymer ?
#
loop_
_entity_poly.entity_id
_entity_poly.type
_entity_poly.pdbx_seq_one_letter_code
_entity_poly.pdbx_strand_id
1 'polypeptide(L)'
;MLPFAIAFGIFGVTSGIPAFYVILMSATVYAGLAQFVVVNMYTSGIDQIPLLIGFVMLVNVRFFLMGISLLPYSALQPKWQRFLLAFGLSDEPYVVVINRFTTKGYNLHYQVYAYSLVYLFWVLGTAIGCAVSRVITDPLALGVDFAMCAAFLVMLFPRLRSPQNRLAAIVSSGSAVILHQAGLGEGAIVAASILGFCTVVAVKNLFSTYVREA
;
A
#
# COMPACT_ATOMS: atom_id res chain seq x y z
N MET A 1 5.09 -11.78 0.62
CA MET A 1 5.35 -10.89 1.79
C MET A 1 6.78 -10.97 2.25
N LEU A 2 7.34 -12.15 2.55
CA LEU A 2 8.71 -12.28 3.04
C LEU A 2 9.78 -11.54 2.18
N PRO A 3 9.83 -11.65 0.84
CA PRO A 3 10.82 -10.90 0.05
C PRO A 3 10.66 -9.38 0.13
N PHE A 4 9.42 -8.89 0.14
CA PHE A 4 9.13 -7.46 0.27
C PHE A 4 9.49 -6.93 1.65
N ALA A 5 9.24 -7.72 2.69
CA ALA A 5 9.59 -7.38 4.06
C ALA A 5 11.12 -7.32 4.25
N ILE A 6 11.86 -8.26 3.66
CA ILE A 6 13.33 -8.22 3.62
C ILE A 6 13.81 -6.97 2.88
N ALA A 7 13.25 -6.68 1.70
CA ALA A 7 13.59 -5.48 0.95
C ALA A 7 13.34 -4.20 1.75
N PHE A 8 12.23 -4.12 2.48
CA PHE A 8 11.94 -3.00 3.38
C PHE A 8 12.96 -2.88 4.52
N GLY A 9 13.30 -4.01 5.16
CA GLY A 9 14.30 -4.04 6.23
C GLY A 9 15.68 -3.58 5.78
N ILE A 10 16.07 -3.97 4.56
CA ILE A 10 17.30 -3.47 3.93
C ILE A 10 17.16 -1.98 3.68
N PHE A 11 16.15 -1.57 2.92
CA PHE A 11 15.91 -0.18 2.54
C PHE A 11 15.93 0.78 3.74
N GLY A 12 15.16 0.48 4.79
CA GLY A 12 15.09 1.33 5.98
C GLY A 12 16.45 1.55 6.65
N VAL A 13 17.26 0.50 6.80
CA VAL A 13 18.60 0.63 7.42
C VAL A 13 19.56 1.38 6.51
N THR A 14 19.50 1.14 5.20
CA THR A 14 20.38 1.79 4.22
C THR A 14 20.04 3.26 4.02
N SER A 15 18.80 3.64 4.30
CA SER A 15 18.32 5.02 4.40
C SER A 15 18.76 5.73 5.70
N GLY A 16 19.61 5.11 6.51
CA GLY A 16 20.16 5.71 7.74
C GLY A 16 19.25 5.58 8.97
N ILE A 17 18.14 4.85 8.89
CA ILE A 17 17.23 4.65 10.03
C ILE A 17 17.76 3.47 10.87
N PRO A 18 17.91 3.63 12.21
CA PRO A 18 18.32 2.52 13.06
C PRO A 18 17.38 1.32 12.94
N ALA A 19 17.95 0.12 12.82
CA ALA A 19 17.20 -1.14 12.64
C ALA A 19 16.05 -1.34 13.64
N PHE A 20 16.23 -0.88 14.88
CA PHE A 20 15.18 -0.91 15.90
C PHE A 20 13.90 -0.18 15.45
N TYR A 21 14.02 1.03 14.90
CA TYR A 21 12.88 1.81 14.43
C TYR A 21 12.24 1.19 13.19
N VAL A 22 13.04 0.62 12.29
CA VAL A 22 12.53 -0.09 11.10
C VAL A 22 11.67 -1.30 11.49
N ILE A 23 12.16 -2.11 12.45
CA ILE A 23 11.43 -3.27 12.96
C ILE A 23 10.19 -2.84 13.76
N LEU A 24 10.34 -1.81 14.62
CA LEU A 24 9.22 -1.27 15.39
C LEU A 24 8.10 -0.78 14.48
N MET A 25 8.45 -0.09 13.39
CA MET A 25 7.50 0.35 12.38
C MET A 25 6.78 -0.83 11.73
N SER A 26 7.48 -1.90 11.37
CA SER A 26 6.86 -3.11 10.82
C SER A 26 5.94 -3.82 11.82
N ALA A 27 6.28 -3.77 13.11
CA ALA A 27 5.48 -4.38 14.16
C ALA A 27 4.23 -3.56 14.54
N THR A 28 4.27 -2.23 14.40
CA THR A 28 3.22 -1.33 14.91
C THR A 28 2.37 -0.67 13.83
N VAL A 29 2.98 -0.27 12.72
CA VAL A 29 2.27 0.38 11.61
C VAL A 29 1.73 -0.67 10.64
N TYR A 30 2.51 -1.73 10.39
CA TYR A 30 2.13 -2.87 9.55
C TYR A 30 1.44 -2.47 8.23
N ALA A 31 2.04 -1.52 7.51
CA ALA A 31 1.47 -0.99 6.27
C ALA A 31 2.56 -0.80 5.21
N GLY A 32 2.96 -1.90 4.56
CA GLY A 32 4.18 -1.96 3.75
C GLY A 32 4.41 -0.77 2.83
N LEU A 33 3.42 -0.40 1.98
CA LEU A 33 3.55 0.75 1.07
C LEU A 33 3.83 2.06 1.82
N ALA A 34 3.05 2.33 2.85
CA ALA A 34 3.20 3.54 3.64
C ALA A 34 4.55 3.57 4.38
N GLN A 35 5.07 2.41 4.78
CA GLN A 35 6.37 2.34 5.43
C GLN A 35 7.50 2.81 4.51
N PHE A 36 7.52 2.33 3.26
CA PHE A 36 8.50 2.81 2.30
C PHE A 36 8.30 4.31 1.95
N VAL A 37 7.06 4.79 1.85
CA VAL A 37 6.79 6.22 1.62
C VAL A 37 7.36 7.08 2.74
N VAL A 38 7.14 6.69 3.99
CA VAL A 38 7.67 7.40 5.16
C VAL A 38 9.20 7.42 5.14
N VAL A 39 9.86 6.29 4.84
CA VAL A 39 11.31 6.24 4.76
C VAL A 39 11.84 7.14 3.64
N ASN A 40 11.22 7.11 2.45
CA ASN A 40 11.60 7.99 1.34
C ASN A 40 11.44 9.48 1.70
N MET A 41 10.29 9.88 2.24
CA MET A 41 10.03 11.27 2.63
C MET A 41 10.97 11.74 3.74
N TYR A 42 11.29 10.85 4.69
CA TYR A 42 12.27 11.12 5.74
C TYR A 42 13.66 11.38 5.16
N THR A 43 14.13 10.56 4.21
CA THR A 43 15.44 10.76 3.58
C THR A 43 15.50 11.98 2.67
N SER A 44 14.37 12.40 2.09
CA SER A 44 14.29 13.60 1.25
C SER A 44 14.29 14.91 2.04
N GLY A 45 14.36 14.87 3.38
CA GLY A 45 14.38 16.05 4.24
C GLY A 45 13.04 16.79 4.31
N ILE A 46 11.93 16.08 4.07
CA ILE A 46 10.60 16.67 4.09
C ILE A 46 10.09 16.74 5.53
N ASP A 47 10.18 17.94 6.12
CA ASP A 47 9.71 18.20 7.49
C ASP A 47 8.20 18.50 7.57
N GLN A 48 7.48 18.39 6.45
CA GLN A 48 6.04 18.66 6.37
C GLN A 48 5.22 17.48 6.89
N ILE A 49 5.14 17.36 8.22
CA ILE A 49 4.34 16.33 8.92
C ILE A 49 2.90 16.21 8.36
N PRO A 50 2.16 17.30 8.09
CA PRO A 50 0.80 17.19 7.53
C PRO A 50 0.75 16.50 6.16
N LEU A 51 1.75 16.75 5.30
CA LEU A 51 1.83 16.15 3.98
C LEU A 51 2.13 14.65 4.09
N LEU A 52 3.07 14.27 4.96
CA LEU A 52 3.37 12.88 5.27
C LEU A 52 2.12 12.12 5.75
N ILE A 53 1.38 12.69 6.71
CA ILE A 53 0.14 12.09 7.22
C ILE A 53 -0.88 11.96 6.09
N GLY A 54 -1.08 13.00 5.28
CA GLY A 54 -2.00 12.99 4.15
C GLY A 54 -1.68 11.88 3.14
N PHE A 55 -0.41 11.70 2.81
CA PHE A 55 0.05 10.62 1.93
C PHE A 55 -0.15 9.23 2.53
N VAL A 56 0.24 9.03 3.79
CA VAL A 56 0.07 7.76 4.49
C VAL A 56 -1.41 7.40 4.56
N MET A 57 -2.29 8.36 4.85
CA MET A 57 -3.73 8.15 4.83
C MET A 57 -4.23 7.79 3.42
N LEU A 58 -3.85 8.57 2.40
CA LEU A 58 -4.26 8.37 1.01
C LEU A 58 -3.91 6.97 0.51
N VAL A 59 -2.67 6.53 0.75
CA VAL A 59 -2.18 5.20 0.38
C VAL A 59 -2.97 4.07 1.07
N ASN A 60 -3.37 4.30 2.32
CA ASN A 60 -4.03 3.31 3.16
C ASN A 60 -5.56 3.36 3.11
N VAL A 61 -6.19 4.29 2.36
CA VAL A 61 -7.65 4.30 2.14
C VAL A 61 -8.16 2.93 1.69
N ARG A 62 -7.35 2.14 0.99
CA ARG A 62 -7.70 0.77 0.60
C ARG A 62 -8.05 -0.13 1.78
N PHE A 63 -7.39 -0.01 2.93
CA PHE A 63 -7.70 -0.78 4.12
C PHE A 63 -9.06 -0.41 4.71
N PHE A 64 -9.46 0.86 4.61
CA PHE A 64 -10.80 1.29 4.99
C PHE A 64 -11.87 0.63 4.10
N LEU A 65 -11.67 0.63 2.79
CA LEU A 65 -12.58 0.00 1.83
C LEU A 65 -12.65 -1.54 2.01
N MET A 66 -11.51 -2.18 2.26
CA MET A 66 -11.44 -3.61 2.59
C MET A 66 -12.11 -3.93 3.92
N GLY A 67 -11.98 -3.06 4.92
CA GLY A 67 -12.68 -3.20 6.19
C GLY A 67 -14.20 -3.15 6.00
N ILE A 68 -14.70 -2.22 5.18
CA ILE A 68 -16.12 -2.12 4.84
C ILE A 68 -16.62 -3.40 4.15
N SER A 69 -15.88 -3.95 3.19
CA SER A 69 -16.31 -5.17 2.48
C SER A 69 -16.37 -6.40 3.37
N LEU A 70 -15.66 -6.40 4.50
CA LEU A 70 -15.68 -7.48 5.51
C LEU A 70 -16.77 -7.32 6.57
N LEU A 71 -17.45 -6.17 6.63
CA LEU A 71 -18.51 -5.90 7.61
C LEU A 71 -19.66 -6.93 7.58
N PRO A 72 -20.20 -7.34 6.41
CA PRO A 72 -21.31 -8.30 6.37
C PRO A 72 -20.98 -9.64 7.06
N TYR A 73 -19.70 -10.02 7.10
CA TYR A 73 -19.24 -11.27 7.68
C TYR A 73 -18.86 -11.14 9.16
N SER A 74 -18.38 -9.96 9.56
CA SER A 74 -17.80 -9.72 10.90
C SER A 74 -18.68 -8.90 11.83
N ALA A 75 -19.86 -8.45 11.37
CA ALA A 75 -20.76 -7.57 12.12
C ALA A 75 -21.18 -8.13 13.49
N LEU A 76 -21.32 -9.45 13.60
CA LEU A 76 -21.73 -10.14 14.82
C LEU A 76 -20.60 -10.31 15.85
N GLN A 77 -19.35 -9.99 15.49
CA GLN A 77 -18.23 -10.11 16.43
C GLN A 77 -18.17 -8.92 17.40
N PRO A 78 -17.70 -9.13 18.64
CA PRO A 78 -17.43 -8.06 19.59
C PRO A 78 -16.56 -6.95 19.00
N LYS A 79 -16.83 -5.69 19.37
CA LYS A 79 -16.11 -4.51 18.87
C LYS A 79 -14.58 -4.62 19.04
N TRP A 80 -14.12 -5.20 20.15
CA TRP A 80 -12.70 -5.38 20.43
C TRP A 80 -12.04 -6.38 19.46
N GLN A 81 -12.73 -7.46 19.08
CA GLN A 81 -12.22 -8.41 18.08
C GLN A 81 -12.13 -7.75 16.72
N ARG A 82 -13.14 -6.98 16.34
CA ARG A 82 -13.15 -6.22 15.07
C ARG A 82 -11.99 -5.23 15.00
N PHE A 83 -11.65 -4.58 16.13
CA PHE A 83 -10.50 -3.70 16.22
C PHE A 83 -9.18 -4.45 16.01
N LEU A 84 -8.98 -5.60 16.67
CA LEU A 84 -7.79 -6.43 16.47
C LEU A 84 -7.68 -7.00 15.05
N LEU A 85 -8.81 -7.40 14.47
CA LEU A 85 -8.85 -7.88 13.08
C LEU A 85 -8.55 -6.75 12.08
N ALA A 86 -8.95 -5.52 12.38
CA ALA A 86 -8.62 -4.37 11.54
C ALA A 86 -7.11 -4.09 11.52
N PHE A 87 -6.39 -4.34 12.62
CA PHE A 87 -4.93 -4.25 12.65
C PHE A 87 -4.26 -5.26 11.71
N GLY A 88 -4.74 -6.51 11.67
CA GLY A 88 -4.17 -7.56 10.82
C GLY A 88 -4.51 -7.46 9.33
N LEU A 89 -5.23 -6.41 8.92
CA LEU A 89 -5.73 -6.25 7.56
C LEU A 89 -4.61 -5.77 6.62
N SER A 90 -4.24 -6.62 5.66
CA SER A 90 -3.39 -6.26 4.53
C SER A 90 -3.86 -6.92 3.23
N ASP A 91 -3.29 -6.53 2.09
CA ASP A 91 -3.80 -6.89 0.76
C ASP A 91 -3.83 -8.41 0.52
N GLU A 92 -2.81 -9.13 0.96
CA GLU A 92 -2.63 -10.58 0.74
C GLU A 92 -3.55 -11.45 1.59
N PRO A 93 -3.58 -11.31 2.93
CA PRO A 93 -4.50 -12.08 3.75
C PRO A 93 -5.96 -11.66 3.51
N TYR A 94 -6.23 -10.41 3.11
CA TYR A 94 -7.57 -9.98 2.72
C TYR A 94 -8.13 -10.83 1.59
N VAL A 95 -7.39 -11.00 0.48
CA VAL A 95 -7.86 -11.75 -0.70
C VAL A 95 -8.19 -13.20 -0.35
N VAL A 96 -7.35 -13.82 0.46
CA VAL A 96 -7.53 -15.22 0.89
C VAL A 96 -8.74 -15.35 1.81
N VAL A 97 -8.91 -14.42 2.76
CA VAL A 97 -10.03 -14.41 3.69
C VAL A 97 -11.36 -14.13 3.00
N ILE A 98 -11.44 -13.09 2.16
CA ILE A 98 -12.69 -12.73 1.48
C ILE A 98 -13.12 -13.84 0.51
N ASN A 99 -12.19 -14.48 -0.20
CA ASN A 99 -12.49 -15.62 -1.07
C ASN A 99 -13.06 -16.80 -0.27
N ARG A 100 -12.51 -17.09 0.91
CA ARG A 100 -13.07 -18.13 1.77
C ARG A 100 -14.46 -17.75 2.27
N PHE A 101 -14.67 -16.50 2.66
CA PHE A 101 -15.96 -16.05 3.18
C PHE A 101 -17.06 -16.14 2.13
N THR A 102 -16.75 -15.83 0.87
CA THR A 102 -17.71 -15.93 -0.24
C THR A 102 -17.98 -17.38 -0.68
N THR A 103 -17.02 -18.29 -0.52
CA THR A 103 -17.14 -19.69 -1.00
C THR A 103 -17.55 -20.69 0.07
N LYS A 104 -17.12 -20.49 1.33
CA LYS A 104 -17.26 -21.44 2.45
C LYS A 104 -17.88 -20.82 3.70
N GLY A 105 -18.26 -19.54 3.65
CA GLY A 105 -18.82 -18.80 4.78
C GLY A 105 -17.78 -18.26 5.75
N TYR A 106 -18.25 -17.46 6.70
CA TYR A 106 -17.41 -16.78 7.68
C TYR A 106 -16.74 -17.77 8.65
N ASN A 107 -15.46 -17.54 8.94
CA ASN A 107 -14.72 -18.29 9.94
C ASN A 107 -13.65 -17.41 10.61
N LEU A 108 -13.88 -17.08 11.89
CA LEU A 108 -12.99 -16.23 12.68
C LEU A 108 -11.58 -16.83 12.81
N HIS A 109 -11.47 -18.12 13.12
CA HIS A 109 -10.17 -18.78 13.32
C HIS A 109 -9.31 -18.74 12.05
N TYR A 110 -9.93 -18.96 10.89
CA TYR A 110 -9.24 -18.84 9.61
C TYR A 110 -8.73 -17.43 9.35
N GLN A 111 -9.56 -16.41 9.64
CA GLN A 111 -9.17 -15.02 9.49
C GLN A 111 -8.00 -14.65 10.40
N VAL A 112 -8.09 -14.99 11.69
CA VAL A 112 -7.03 -14.75 12.68
C VAL A 112 -5.74 -15.46 12.25
N TYR A 113 -5.82 -16.72 11.82
CA TYR A 113 -4.66 -17.48 11.36
C TYR A 113 -4.00 -16.83 10.14
N ALA A 114 -4.78 -16.51 9.11
CA ALA A 114 -4.26 -15.89 7.89
C ALA A 114 -3.59 -14.54 8.19
N TYR A 115 -4.20 -13.73 9.04
CA TYR A 115 -3.71 -12.38 9.37
C TYR A 115 -2.42 -12.49 10.20
N SER A 116 -2.42 -13.34 11.22
CA SER A 116 -1.27 -13.54 12.11
C SER A 116 -0.07 -14.12 11.36
N LEU A 117 -0.29 -15.09 10.47
CA LEU A 117 0.79 -15.71 9.70
C LEU A 117 1.48 -14.69 8.78
N VAL A 118 0.69 -13.86 8.08
CA VAL A 118 1.25 -12.83 7.19
C VAL A 118 1.98 -11.75 8.00
N TYR A 119 1.40 -11.32 9.12
CA TYR A 119 2.03 -10.37 10.03
C TYR A 119 3.39 -10.87 10.52
N LEU A 120 3.48 -12.12 10.97
CA LEU A 120 4.73 -12.72 11.42
C LEU A 120 5.78 -12.75 10.31
N PHE A 121 5.42 -13.16 9.10
CA PHE A 121 6.35 -13.13 7.96
C PHE A 121 6.80 -11.71 7.61
N TRP A 122 5.96 -10.69 7.82
CA TRP A 122 6.34 -9.31 7.62
C TRP A 122 7.38 -8.86 8.64
N VAL A 123 7.08 -8.99 9.93
CA VAL A 123 7.99 -8.55 11.00
C VAL A 123 9.31 -9.31 10.96
N LEU A 124 9.26 -10.65 10.81
CA LEU A 124 10.47 -11.48 10.72
C LEU A 124 11.26 -11.17 9.45
N GLY A 125 10.59 -10.98 8.32
CA GLY A 125 11.25 -10.59 7.07
C GLY A 125 11.96 -9.25 7.19
N THR A 126 11.33 -8.26 7.82
CA THR A 126 11.96 -6.97 8.11
C THR A 126 13.18 -7.15 9.00
N ALA A 127 13.08 -7.92 10.08
CA ALA A 127 14.22 -8.18 10.97
C ALA A 127 15.39 -8.86 10.24
N ILE A 128 15.10 -9.84 9.38
CA ILE A 128 16.10 -10.49 8.51
C ILE A 128 16.73 -9.45 7.58
N GLY A 129 15.92 -8.62 6.91
CA GLY A 129 16.43 -7.55 6.04
C GLY A 129 17.34 -6.56 6.77
N CYS A 130 16.97 -6.15 7.98
CA CYS A 130 17.80 -5.27 8.82
C CYS A 130 19.10 -5.93 9.29
N ALA A 131 19.13 -7.25 9.45
CA ALA A 131 20.34 -7.99 9.80
C ALA A 131 21.27 -8.13 8.58
N VAL A 132 20.70 -8.48 7.42
CA VAL A 132 21.43 -8.69 6.17
C VAL A 132 22.00 -7.38 5.61
N SER A 133 21.33 -6.23 5.83
CA SER A 133 21.82 -4.93 5.35
C SER A 133 23.19 -4.53 5.89
N ARG A 134 23.60 -5.06 7.05
CA ARG A 134 24.94 -4.83 7.62
C ARG A 134 26.06 -5.54 6.86
N VAL A 135 25.72 -6.55 6.06
CA VAL A 135 26.65 -7.39 5.30
C VAL A 135 26.74 -6.92 3.84
N ILE A 136 25.72 -6.21 3.35
CA ILE A 136 25.68 -5.72 1.97
C ILE A 136 26.49 -4.42 1.88
N THR A 137 27.61 -4.46 1.14
CA THR A 137 28.53 -3.33 0.95
C THR A 137 27.94 -2.21 0.08
N ASP A 138 27.12 -2.56 -0.92
CA ASP A 138 26.39 -1.60 -1.75
C ASP A 138 24.95 -2.09 -2.06
N PRO A 139 23.98 -1.71 -1.20
CA PRO A 139 22.57 -2.04 -1.38
C PRO A 139 21.91 -1.29 -2.54
N LEU A 140 22.45 -0.13 -2.94
CA LEU A 140 21.97 0.64 -4.07
C LEU A 140 22.35 -0.04 -5.39
N ALA A 141 23.53 -0.67 -5.46
CA ALA A 141 23.91 -1.52 -6.60
C ALA A 141 22.96 -2.72 -6.80
N LEU A 142 22.25 -3.15 -5.75
CA LEU A 142 21.25 -4.22 -5.85
C LEU A 142 19.88 -3.72 -6.35
N GLY A 143 19.72 -2.41 -6.59
CA GLY A 143 18.46 -1.81 -7.03
C GLY A 143 17.34 -1.87 -5.98
N VAL A 144 17.71 -1.86 -4.69
CA VAL A 144 16.74 -1.96 -3.57
C VAL A 144 15.82 -0.74 -3.51
N ASP A 145 16.34 0.43 -3.90
CA ASP A 145 15.58 1.67 -4.12
C ASP A 145 14.55 1.54 -5.26
N PHE A 146 14.92 0.85 -6.34
CA PHE A 146 14.02 0.58 -7.46
C PHE A 146 13.04 -0.57 -7.20
N ALA A 147 13.37 -1.51 -6.30
CA ALA A 147 12.58 -2.72 -6.07
C ALA A 147 11.11 -2.42 -5.70
N MET A 148 10.87 -1.34 -4.95
CA MET A 148 9.53 -0.89 -4.61
C MET A 148 8.77 -0.33 -5.83
N CYS A 149 9.41 0.55 -6.62
CA CYS A 149 8.84 1.07 -7.85
C CYS A 149 8.49 -0.08 -8.82
N ALA A 150 9.40 -1.04 -8.97
CA ALA A 150 9.17 -2.25 -9.75
C ALA A 150 7.97 -3.07 -9.23
N ALA A 151 7.87 -3.26 -7.91
CA ALA A 151 6.75 -3.97 -7.29
C ALA A 151 5.40 -3.29 -7.61
N PHE A 152 5.33 -1.95 -7.53
CA PHE A 152 4.12 -1.21 -7.87
C PHE A 152 3.78 -1.30 -9.35
N LEU A 153 4.79 -1.20 -10.22
CA LEU A 153 4.58 -1.38 -11.65
C LEU A 153 4.01 -2.77 -11.96
N VAL A 154 4.61 -3.83 -11.39
CA VAL A 154 4.10 -5.21 -11.55
C VAL A 154 2.66 -5.34 -11.06
N MET A 155 2.28 -4.72 -9.95
CA MET A 155 0.89 -4.71 -9.46
C MET A 155 -0.06 -3.86 -10.31
N LEU A 156 0.46 -2.82 -10.97
CA LEU A 156 -0.30 -1.93 -11.83
C LEU A 156 -0.60 -2.58 -13.19
N PHE A 157 0.35 -3.31 -13.77
CA PHE A 157 0.24 -3.90 -15.11
C PHE A 157 -1.07 -4.68 -15.34
N PRO A 158 -1.49 -5.62 -14.46
CA PRO A 158 -2.77 -6.34 -14.63
C PRO A 158 -4.00 -5.42 -14.62
N ARG A 159 -3.92 -4.25 -13.98
CA ARG A 159 -5.02 -3.28 -13.87
C ARG A 159 -5.13 -2.38 -15.11
N LEU A 160 -4.11 -2.31 -15.96
CA LEU A 160 -4.09 -1.50 -17.19
C LEU A 160 -4.80 -2.16 -18.39
N ARG A 161 -5.55 -3.26 -18.17
CA ARG A 161 -6.26 -3.96 -19.26
C ARG A 161 -7.40 -3.15 -19.86
N SER A 162 -8.12 -2.37 -19.07
CA SER A 162 -9.22 -1.54 -19.56
C SER A 162 -8.73 -0.18 -20.09
N PRO A 163 -9.31 0.37 -21.17
CA PRO A 163 -8.93 1.69 -21.70
C PRO A 163 -9.12 2.81 -20.67
N GLN A 164 -10.13 2.71 -19.81
CA GLN A 164 -10.39 3.70 -18.75
C GLN A 164 -9.24 3.75 -17.73
N ASN A 165 -8.77 2.58 -17.26
CA ASN A 165 -7.63 2.51 -16.35
C ASN A 165 -6.31 2.95 -17.01
N ARG A 166 -6.13 2.72 -18.32
CA ARG A 166 -4.97 3.24 -19.06
C ARG A 166 -4.98 4.77 -19.10
N LEU A 167 -6.12 5.37 -19.44
CA LEU A 167 -6.26 6.82 -19.48
C LEU A 167 -6.01 7.44 -18.10
N ALA A 168 -6.57 6.85 -17.05
CA ALA A 168 -6.35 7.29 -15.68
C ALA A 168 -4.87 7.21 -15.26
N ALA A 169 -4.16 6.14 -15.66
CA ALA A 169 -2.73 6.00 -15.41
C ALA A 169 -1.91 7.07 -16.13
N ILE A 170 -2.24 7.40 -17.39
CA ILE A 170 -1.58 8.47 -18.16
C ILE A 170 -1.85 9.84 -17.56
N VAL A 171 -3.11 10.13 -17.20
CA VAL A 171 -3.49 11.43 -16.62
C VAL A 171 -2.84 11.62 -15.25
N SER A 172 -2.84 10.59 -14.40
CA SER A 172 -2.18 10.67 -13.08
C SER A 172 -0.67 10.80 -13.21
N SER A 173 0.01 9.99 -14.04
CA SER A 173 1.46 10.11 -14.19
C SER A 173 1.87 11.45 -14.83
N GLY A 174 1.17 11.89 -15.87
CA GLY A 174 1.44 13.17 -16.54
C GLY A 174 1.20 14.37 -15.62
N SER A 175 0.07 14.40 -14.91
CA SER A 175 -0.23 15.49 -13.97
C SER A 175 0.73 15.51 -12.77
N ALA A 176 1.18 14.35 -12.27
CA ALA A 176 2.18 14.30 -11.21
C ALA A 176 3.48 15.00 -11.62
N VAL A 177 3.99 14.71 -12.83
CA VAL A 177 5.21 15.33 -13.36
C VAL A 177 5.04 16.84 -13.56
N ILE A 178 3.91 17.26 -14.14
CA ILE A 178 3.63 18.68 -14.40
C ILE A 178 3.52 19.46 -13.08
N LEU A 179 2.74 18.96 -12.12
CA LEU A 179 2.52 19.63 -10.84
C LEU A 179 3.80 19.64 -9.98
N HIS A 180 4.61 18.59 -10.06
CA HIS A 180 5.90 18.56 -9.37
C HIS A 180 6.83 19.66 -9.93
N GLN A 181 6.92 19.78 -11.26
CA GLN A 181 7.71 20.86 -11.89
C GLN A 181 7.14 22.26 -11.65
N ALA A 182 5.83 22.39 -11.43
CA ALA A 182 5.19 23.64 -11.05
C ALA A 182 5.43 24.04 -9.58
N GLY A 183 6.19 23.26 -8.81
CA GLY A 183 6.59 23.58 -7.44
C GLY A 183 5.68 23.03 -6.35
N LEU A 184 4.72 22.15 -6.67
CA LEU A 184 3.89 21.49 -5.64
C LEU A 184 4.66 20.40 -4.85
N GLY A 185 5.88 20.05 -5.27
CA GLY A 185 6.68 19.01 -4.64
C GLY A 185 5.92 17.69 -4.53
N GLU A 186 5.98 17.03 -3.38
CA GLU A 186 5.24 15.78 -3.15
C GLU A 186 3.72 15.97 -3.19
N GLY A 187 3.18 17.17 -2.91
CA GLY A 187 1.75 17.45 -3.03
C GLY A 187 1.18 17.18 -4.43
N ALA A 188 2.05 17.17 -5.44
CA ALA A 188 1.73 16.78 -6.81
C ALA A 188 1.16 15.37 -6.90
N ILE A 189 1.65 14.40 -6.12
CA ILE A 189 1.21 13.00 -6.22
C ILE A 189 -0.22 12.84 -5.70
N VAL A 190 -0.57 13.56 -4.62
CA VAL A 190 -1.94 13.55 -4.08
C VAL A 190 -2.91 14.14 -5.09
N ALA A 191 -2.59 15.33 -5.63
CA ALA A 191 -3.42 15.99 -6.63
C ALA A 191 -3.57 15.13 -7.91
N ALA A 192 -2.47 14.55 -8.38
CA ALA A 192 -2.46 13.67 -9.55
C ALA A 192 -3.28 12.38 -9.35
N SER A 193 -3.25 11.82 -8.15
CA SER A 193 -4.05 10.63 -7.81
C SER A 193 -5.54 10.94 -7.85
N ILE A 194 -5.95 12.12 -7.35
CA ILE A 194 -7.33 12.60 -7.41
C ILE A 194 -7.76 12.81 -8.87
N LEU A 195 -6.92 13.45 -9.69
CA LEU A 195 -7.19 13.64 -11.13
C LEU A 195 -7.34 12.31 -11.89
N GLY A 196 -6.48 11.34 -11.59
CA GLY A 196 -6.59 9.99 -12.14
C GLY A 196 -7.92 9.32 -11.78
N PHE A 197 -8.34 9.41 -10.51
CA PHE A 197 -9.62 8.90 -10.05
C PHE A 197 -10.81 9.57 -10.75
N CYS A 198 -10.82 10.91 -10.82
CA CYS A 198 -11.86 11.69 -11.49
C CYS A 198 -11.98 11.30 -12.97
N THR A 199 -10.86 11.01 -13.64
CA THR A 199 -10.85 10.53 -15.02
C THR A 199 -11.62 9.22 -15.17
N VAL A 200 -11.40 8.23 -14.29
CA VAL A 200 -12.13 6.96 -14.33
C VAL A 200 -13.64 7.17 -14.16
N VAL A 201 -14.04 8.02 -13.20
CA VAL A 201 -15.44 8.31 -12.92
C VAL A 201 -16.10 9.02 -14.10
N ALA A 202 -15.46 10.05 -14.66
CA ALA A 202 -15.97 10.79 -15.80
C ALA A 202 -16.17 9.90 -17.02
N VAL A 203 -15.20 9.05 -17.34
CA VAL A 203 -15.30 8.13 -18.49
C VAL A 203 -16.40 7.09 -18.26
N LYS A 204 -16.51 6.51 -17.05
CA LYS A 204 -17.60 5.56 -16.74
C LYS A 204 -18.98 6.22 -16.84
N ASN A 205 -19.11 7.45 -16.37
CA ASN A 205 -20.38 8.18 -16.46
C ASN A 205 -20.74 8.48 -17.92
N LEU A 206 -19.81 8.95 -18.74
CA LEU A 206 -20.05 9.21 -20.17
C LEU A 206 -20.51 7.95 -20.93
N PHE A 207 -19.86 6.80 -20.68
CA PHE A 207 -20.28 5.52 -21.28
C PHE A 207 -21.65 5.04 -20.76
N SER A 208 -21.95 5.25 -19.48
CA SER A 208 -23.26 4.91 -18.91
C SER A 208 -24.39 5.78 -19.48
N THR A 209 -24.12 7.04 -19.80
CA THR A 209 -25.11 7.93 -20.43
C THR A 209 -25.35 7.54 -21.88
N TYR A 210 -24.29 7.23 -22.63
CA TYR A 210 -24.40 6.81 -24.04
C TYR A 210 -25.20 5.51 -24.23
N VAL A 211 -25.08 4.54 -23.32
CA VAL A 211 -25.85 3.26 -23.37
C VAL A 211 -27.30 3.44 -22.91
N ARG A 212 -27.63 4.50 -22.19
CA ARG A 212 -29.03 4.81 -21.83
C ARG A 212 -29.79 5.56 -22.93
N GLU A 213 -29.08 6.18 -23.86
CA GLU A 213 -29.64 6.97 -24.95
C GLU A 213 -29.70 6.21 -26.30
N ALA A 214 -29.16 4.98 -26.35
CA ALA A 214 -29.18 4.07 -27.50
C ALA A 214 -30.18 2.92 -27.29
#